data_AF-A0A1A8BGM5-F1
#
_entry.id   AF-A0A1A8BGM5-F1
#
_cell.length_a   1.000
_cell.length_b   1.000
_cell.length_c   1.000
_cell.angle_alpha   90.00
_cell.angle_beta   90.00
_cell.angle_gamma   90.00
#
_symmetry.space_group_name_H-M   'P 1'
#
loop_
_entity.id
_entity.type
_entity.pdbx_description
1 polymer ?
#
loop_
_entity_poly.entity_id
_entity_poly.type
_entity_poly.pdbx_seq_one_letter_code
_entity_poly.pdbx_strand_id
1 'polypeptide(L)'
;MADDYRRQGIELERRIFELDIKCSTLRAEKQDDDYLQNASTILDKLKGFYRQGAECSNLSKLLQDYTQVILDITFYEENQLVDQEFPEDCSPFKIQQLLQDLTEPEVLVARLAPGQEAQSVLGTELLECLYWRRGALLYMYCHTLHQRKQWIKKNKDTFLECIQEGVRYLMRMLQVRNSVKLNDGVVLHDSATAGMLSEGIFSDTHLLTMMYIGEMCFWAVKYEDCASGTSDPKEDCLQFRDIGTQILNKYVHACEGPLQGQGWNTENAKEILSILQ
;
A
#
# COMPACT_ATOMS: atom_id res chain seq x y z
N MET A 1 30.64 9.51 13.77
CA MET A 1 30.30 8.21 14.42
C MET A 1 29.53 8.42 15.73
N ALA A 2 30.15 8.76 16.88
CA ALA A 2 29.39 8.91 18.14
C ALA A 2 28.33 10.05 18.11
N ASP A 3 28.62 11.17 17.44
CA ASP A 3 27.66 12.27 17.26
C ASP A 3 26.53 11.94 16.27
N ASP A 4 26.76 11.06 15.30
CA ASP A 4 25.74 10.67 14.31
C ASP A 4 24.70 9.74 14.93
N TYR A 5 25.14 8.75 15.72
CA TYR A 5 24.22 7.88 16.48
C TYR A 5 23.35 8.67 17.46
N ARG A 6 23.92 9.72 18.07
CA ARG A 6 23.18 10.60 18.99
C ARG A 6 22.12 11.42 18.27
N ARG A 7 22.42 11.94 17.08
CA ARG A 7 21.45 12.67 16.24
C ARG A 7 20.32 11.77 15.72
N GLN A 8 20.67 10.56 15.28
CA GLN A 8 19.71 9.56 14.81
C GLN A 8 18.71 9.15 15.90
N GLY A 9 19.17 8.96 17.14
CA GLY A 9 18.29 8.67 18.28
C GLY A 9 17.32 9.81 18.59
N ILE A 10 17.77 11.06 18.52
CA ILE A 10 16.93 12.25 18.78
C ILE A 10 15.83 12.40 17.72
N GLU A 11 16.12 12.11 16.44
CA GLU A 11 15.10 12.20 15.38
C GLU A 11 13.98 11.17 15.56
N LEU A 12 14.33 9.91 15.83
CA LEU A 12 13.34 8.85 16.05
C LEU A 12 12.53 9.10 17.33
N GLU A 13 13.15 9.60 18.40
CA GLU A 13 12.45 10.00 19.63
C GLU A 13 11.40 11.09 19.37
N ARG A 14 11.76 12.13 18.60
CA ARG A 14 10.80 13.19 18.20
C ARG A 14 9.63 12.61 17.42
N ARG A 15 9.88 11.70 16.47
CA ARG A 15 8.83 11.06 15.66
C ARG A 15 7.89 10.21 16.51
N ILE A 16 8.43 9.44 17.45
CA ILE A 16 7.62 8.65 18.39
C ILE A 16 6.72 9.57 19.22
N PHE A 17 7.26 10.71 19.69
CA PHE A 17 6.48 11.68 20.45
C PHE A 17 5.33 12.30 19.63
N GLU A 18 5.58 12.64 18.36
CA GLU A 18 4.55 13.14 17.44
C GLU A 18 3.42 12.11 17.23
N LEU A 19 3.78 10.84 17.06
CA LEU A 19 2.79 9.76 16.95
C LEU A 19 2.04 9.50 18.25
N ASP A 20 2.70 9.65 19.41
CA ASP A 20 2.06 9.49 20.71
C ASP A 20 0.97 10.54 20.93
N ILE A 21 1.24 11.79 20.55
CA ILE A 21 0.24 12.87 20.58
C ILE A 21 -0.91 12.53 19.63
N LYS A 22 -0.63 12.19 18.37
CA LYS A 22 -1.65 11.85 17.38
C LYS A 22 -2.53 10.70 17.85
N CYS A 23 -1.92 9.60 18.32
CA CYS A 23 -2.63 8.45 18.85
C CYS A 23 -3.50 8.81 20.06
N SER A 24 -2.98 9.63 20.99
CA SER A 24 -3.74 10.08 22.17
C SER A 24 -4.94 10.94 21.79
N THR A 25 -4.80 11.82 20.79
CA THR A 25 -5.91 12.62 20.26
C THR A 25 -7.00 11.72 19.66
N LEU A 26 -6.63 10.77 18.80
CA LEU A 26 -7.60 9.87 18.16
C LEU A 26 -8.30 8.96 19.19
N ARG A 27 -7.58 8.49 20.22
CA ARG A 27 -8.18 7.70 21.32
C ARG A 27 -9.14 8.52 22.18
N ALA A 28 -8.94 9.82 22.30
CA ALA A 28 -9.89 10.68 23.00
C ALA A 28 -11.22 10.78 22.25
N GLU A 29 -11.20 10.68 20.92
CA GLU A 29 -12.39 10.64 20.07
C GLU A 29 -13.07 9.27 20.12
N LYS A 30 -12.30 8.18 20.13
CA LYS A 30 -12.81 6.80 20.21
C LYS A 30 -11.93 5.92 21.10
N GLN A 31 -12.37 5.72 22.34
CA GLN A 31 -11.56 5.06 23.38
C GLN A 31 -11.40 3.54 23.18
N ASP A 32 -12.39 2.89 22.57
CA ASP A 32 -12.49 1.42 22.47
C ASP A 32 -12.06 0.87 21.09
N ASP A 33 -11.21 1.59 20.36
CA ASP A 33 -10.70 1.10 19.08
C ASP A 33 -9.46 0.21 19.27
N ASP A 34 -9.55 -1.05 18.85
CA ASP A 34 -8.50 -2.06 19.05
C ASP A 34 -7.17 -1.67 18.40
N TYR A 35 -7.19 -1.03 17.22
CA TYR A 35 -5.98 -0.61 16.52
C TYR A 35 -5.29 0.53 17.26
N LEU A 36 -6.06 1.54 17.70
CA LEU A 36 -5.50 2.63 18.49
C LEU A 36 -4.97 2.15 19.86
N GLN A 37 -5.62 1.15 20.48
CA GLN A 37 -5.15 0.54 21.72
C GLN A 37 -3.84 -0.23 21.51
N ASN A 38 -3.71 -0.97 20.40
CA ASN A 38 -2.47 -1.65 20.03
C ASN A 38 -1.34 -0.65 19.75
N ALA A 39 -1.61 0.38 18.95
CA ALA A 39 -0.69 1.47 18.66
C ALA A 39 -0.16 2.13 19.94
N SER A 40 -1.06 2.48 20.87
CA SER A 40 -0.69 3.06 22.17
C SER A 40 0.21 2.11 22.98
N THR A 41 -0.07 0.81 22.96
CA THR A 41 0.71 -0.20 23.69
C THR A 41 2.12 -0.33 23.12
N ILE A 42 2.26 -0.28 21.79
CA ILE A 42 3.58 -0.32 21.12
C ILE A 42 4.34 0.99 21.38
N LEU A 43 3.66 2.15 21.34
CA LEU A 43 4.26 3.44 21.66
C LEU A 43 4.83 3.49 23.07
N ASP A 44 4.17 2.92 24.06
CA ASP A 44 4.69 2.83 25.44
C ASP A 44 5.98 2.00 25.51
N LYS A 45 6.08 0.92 24.73
CA LYS A 45 7.31 0.14 24.59
C LYS A 45 8.40 0.96 23.91
N LEU A 46 8.08 1.64 22.80
CA LEU A 46 9.00 2.51 22.06
C LEU A 46 9.59 3.63 22.93
N LYS A 47 8.76 4.28 23.75
CA LYS A 47 9.19 5.29 24.75
C LYS A 47 10.08 4.70 25.84
N GLY A 48 9.85 3.43 26.22
CA GLY A 48 10.65 2.72 27.21
C GLY A 48 12.12 2.52 26.82
N PHE A 49 12.40 2.32 25.52
CA PHE A 49 13.77 2.08 25.02
C PHE A 49 14.72 3.26 25.25
N TYR A 50 14.23 4.50 25.14
CA TYR A 50 15.07 5.70 25.35
C TYR A 50 15.39 5.93 26.83
N ARG A 51 14.52 5.47 27.74
CA ARG A 51 14.69 5.67 29.19
C ARG A 51 15.76 4.76 29.80
N GLN A 52 16.05 3.60 29.20
CA GLN A 52 16.90 2.58 29.81
C GLN A 52 18.39 2.67 29.42
N GLY A 53 18.78 3.62 28.56
CA GLY A 53 20.17 3.73 28.07
C GLY A 53 20.45 2.61 27.07
N ALA A 54 20.55 2.98 25.80
CA ALA A 54 20.60 2.06 24.67
C ALA A 54 21.80 1.09 24.71
N GLU A 55 21.65 -0.06 25.37
CA GLU A 55 22.39 -1.26 25.01
C GLU A 55 21.84 -1.77 23.67
N CYS A 56 22.41 -1.24 22.58
CA CYS A 56 22.29 -1.66 21.19
C CYS A 56 20.98 -2.40 20.85
N SER A 57 19.83 -1.76 21.06
CA SER A 57 18.56 -2.26 20.56
C SER A 57 18.64 -2.34 19.04
N ASN A 58 18.16 -3.45 18.47
CA ASN A 58 18.18 -3.67 17.03
C ASN A 58 17.32 -2.58 16.37
N LEU A 59 17.97 -1.62 15.69
CA LEU A 59 17.32 -0.51 14.97
C LEU A 59 16.21 -1.02 14.04
N SER A 60 16.40 -2.19 13.41
CA SER A 60 15.37 -2.83 12.59
C SER A 60 14.11 -3.11 13.41
N LYS A 61 14.22 -3.67 14.62
CA LYS A 61 13.06 -3.93 15.46
C LYS A 61 12.34 -2.64 15.88
N LEU A 62 13.10 -1.60 16.21
CA LEU A 62 12.53 -0.29 16.54
C LEU A 62 11.75 0.31 15.35
N LEU A 63 12.32 0.25 14.15
CA LEU A 63 11.66 0.75 12.94
C LEU A 63 10.45 -0.10 12.54
N GLN A 64 10.50 -1.41 12.76
CA GLN A 64 9.35 -2.30 12.56
C GLN A 64 8.20 -1.96 13.53
N ASP A 65 8.50 -1.78 14.82
CA ASP A 65 7.50 -1.41 15.82
C ASP A 65 6.93 -0.01 15.54
N TYR A 66 7.77 0.94 15.14
CA TYR A 66 7.34 2.26 14.68
C TYR A 66 6.40 2.16 13.46
N THR A 67 6.76 1.33 12.48
CA THR A 67 5.94 1.10 11.27
C THR A 67 4.59 0.49 11.63
N GLN A 68 4.54 -0.43 12.60
CA GLN A 68 3.27 -1.00 13.06
C GLN A 68 2.35 0.07 13.65
N VAL A 69 2.89 1.01 14.43
CA VAL A 69 2.10 2.13 14.98
C VAL A 69 1.52 2.99 13.87
N ILE A 70 2.32 3.32 12.84
CA ILE A 70 1.84 4.05 11.65
C ILE A 70 0.70 3.29 10.99
N LEU A 71 0.86 1.99 10.75
CA LEU A 71 -0.15 1.16 10.10
C LEU A 71 -1.46 1.13 10.91
N ASP A 72 -1.40 0.95 12.22
CA ASP A 72 -2.58 0.90 13.08
C ASP A 72 -3.33 2.24 13.12
N ILE A 73 -2.60 3.36 13.27
CA ILE A 73 -3.21 4.70 13.29
C ILE A 73 -3.84 5.04 11.94
N THR A 74 -3.11 4.80 10.85
CA THR A 74 -3.61 5.08 9.50
C THR A 74 -4.75 4.13 9.11
N PHE A 75 -4.79 2.90 9.62
CA PHE A 75 -5.93 1.97 9.45
C PHE A 75 -7.22 2.54 10.03
N TYR A 76 -7.15 3.06 11.25
CA TYR A 76 -8.28 3.74 11.84
C TYR A 76 -8.75 4.93 11.00
N GLU A 77 -7.84 5.82 10.61
CA GLU A 77 -8.17 7.05 9.87
C GLU A 77 -8.70 6.77 8.45
N GLU A 78 -8.15 5.78 7.76
CA GLU A 78 -8.63 5.37 6.44
C GLU A 78 -10.04 4.81 6.49
N ASN A 79 -10.36 3.98 7.49
CA ASN A 79 -11.71 3.46 7.67
C ASN A 79 -12.72 4.58 7.90
N GLN A 80 -12.35 5.63 8.63
CA GLN A 80 -13.21 6.81 8.79
C GLN A 80 -13.51 7.48 7.43
N LEU A 81 -12.52 7.60 6.54
CA LEU A 81 -12.74 8.14 5.21
C LEU A 81 -13.66 7.26 4.35
N VAL A 82 -13.49 5.94 4.45
CA VAL A 82 -14.34 4.97 3.74
C VAL A 82 -15.78 5.04 4.25
N ASP A 83 -15.98 5.04 5.57
CA ASP A 83 -17.30 5.13 6.20
C ASP A 83 -18.04 6.43 5.86
N GLN A 84 -17.28 7.52 5.67
CA GLN A 84 -17.80 8.84 5.28
C GLN A 84 -17.89 9.02 3.75
N GLU A 85 -17.61 7.97 2.98
CA GLU A 85 -17.59 8.00 1.51
C GLU A 85 -16.72 9.11 0.92
N PHE A 86 -15.55 9.37 1.50
CA PHE A 86 -14.60 10.39 1.04
C PHE A 86 -15.25 11.77 0.76
N PRO A 87 -15.56 12.56 1.80
CA PRO A 87 -16.13 13.91 1.68
C PRO A 87 -15.25 14.83 0.83
N GLU A 88 -15.84 15.58 -0.12
CA GLU A 88 -15.07 16.35 -1.11
C GLU A 88 -14.23 17.49 -0.52
N ASP A 89 -14.65 18.03 0.62
CA ASP A 89 -14.04 19.18 1.29
C ASP A 89 -12.74 18.84 2.03
N CYS A 90 -12.65 17.63 2.61
CA CYS A 90 -11.50 17.23 3.43
C CYS A 90 -10.66 16.10 2.83
N SER A 91 -11.23 15.25 1.98
CA SER A 91 -10.57 14.02 1.52
C SER A 91 -9.25 14.28 0.79
N PRO A 92 -9.11 15.24 -0.14
CA PRO A 92 -7.85 15.43 -0.85
C PRO A 92 -6.67 15.68 0.09
N PHE A 93 -6.87 16.54 1.10
CA PHE A 93 -5.86 16.82 2.11
C PHE A 93 -5.58 15.60 2.98
N LYS A 94 -6.64 14.90 3.43
CA LYS A 94 -6.49 13.74 4.32
C LYS A 94 -5.78 12.57 3.63
N ILE A 95 -6.10 12.30 2.37
CA ILE A 95 -5.40 11.30 1.54
C ILE A 95 -3.92 11.65 1.44
N GLN A 96 -3.58 12.89 1.12
CA GLN A 96 -2.19 13.32 1.04
C GLN A 96 -1.44 13.12 2.36
N GLN A 97 -2.07 13.46 3.49
CA GLN A 97 -1.50 13.25 4.82
C GLN A 97 -1.27 11.76 5.09
N LEU A 98 -2.25 10.90 4.81
CA LEU A 98 -2.13 9.45 5.03
C LEU A 98 -1.05 8.82 4.16
N LEU A 99 -0.94 9.22 2.90
CA LEU A 99 0.14 8.77 2.02
C LEU A 99 1.53 9.20 2.52
N GLN A 100 1.65 10.41 3.08
CA GLN A 100 2.89 10.87 3.71
C GLN A 100 3.22 10.03 4.96
N ASP A 101 2.24 9.80 5.83
CA ASP A 101 2.42 8.99 7.04
C ASP A 101 2.82 7.54 6.67
N LEU A 102 2.19 6.93 5.66
CA LEU A 102 2.53 5.59 5.16
C LEU A 102 3.87 5.53 4.41
N THR A 103 4.39 6.65 3.93
CA THR A 103 5.71 6.71 3.28
C THR A 103 6.83 6.98 4.30
N GLU A 104 6.49 7.55 5.46
CA GLU A 104 7.42 7.93 6.51
C GLU A 104 8.37 6.80 6.92
N PRO A 105 7.91 5.54 7.14
CA PRO A 105 8.81 4.47 7.55
C PRO A 105 9.98 4.22 6.59
N GLU A 106 9.74 4.28 5.28
CA GLU A 106 10.79 4.14 4.26
C GLU A 106 11.77 5.33 4.33
N VAL A 107 11.26 6.54 4.57
CA VAL A 107 12.07 7.76 4.75
C VAL A 107 12.95 7.65 5.99
N LEU A 108 12.44 7.12 7.10
CA LEU A 108 13.23 6.89 8.31
C LEU A 108 14.30 5.83 8.10
N VAL A 109 13.98 4.73 7.40
CA VAL A 109 14.99 3.72 7.07
C VAL A 109 16.13 4.35 6.26
N ALA A 110 15.81 5.12 5.22
CA ALA A 110 16.82 5.78 4.39
C ALA A 110 17.73 6.73 5.18
N ARG A 111 17.21 7.37 6.24
CA ARG A 111 17.96 8.29 7.11
C ARG A 111 18.76 7.60 8.21
N LEU A 112 18.18 6.59 8.85
CA LEU A 112 18.71 5.97 10.06
C LEU A 112 19.56 4.72 9.75
N ALA A 113 19.31 4.07 8.63
CA ALA A 113 20.06 2.92 8.14
C ALA A 113 20.55 3.16 6.69
N PRO A 114 21.35 4.22 6.43
CA PRO A 114 21.79 4.54 5.08
C PRO A 114 22.59 3.37 4.49
N GLY A 115 22.26 3.00 3.24
CA GLY A 115 22.87 1.87 2.54
C GLY A 115 22.24 0.51 2.80
N GLN A 116 21.19 0.43 3.64
CA GLN A 116 20.35 -0.76 3.75
C GLN A 116 19.06 -0.58 2.97
N GLU A 117 18.64 -1.63 2.28
CA GLU A 117 17.34 -1.68 1.59
C GLU A 117 16.20 -1.65 2.60
N ALA A 118 15.12 -0.93 2.29
CA ALA A 118 13.96 -0.81 3.16
C ALA A 118 13.40 -2.19 3.57
N GLN A 119 13.38 -3.13 2.63
CA GLN A 119 12.94 -4.50 2.86
C GLN A 119 13.81 -5.25 3.87
N SER A 120 15.13 -4.99 3.90
CA SER A 120 16.05 -5.65 4.83
C SER A 120 15.86 -5.18 6.28
N VAL A 121 15.39 -3.95 6.46
CA VAL A 121 15.19 -3.32 7.77
C VAL A 121 13.78 -3.54 8.28
N LEU A 122 12.76 -3.28 7.45
CA LEU A 122 11.35 -3.42 7.83
C LEU A 122 10.85 -4.86 7.71
N GLY A 123 11.50 -5.67 6.90
CA GLY A 123 11.00 -6.99 6.54
C GLY A 123 9.95 -6.94 5.45
N THR A 124 9.75 -8.09 4.79
CA THR A 124 8.85 -8.27 3.65
C THR A 124 7.40 -7.91 3.98
N GLU A 125 6.86 -8.44 5.09
CA GLU A 125 5.45 -8.29 5.44
C GLU A 125 5.04 -6.83 5.64
N LEU A 126 5.85 -6.06 6.38
CA LEU A 126 5.56 -4.65 6.64
C LEU A 126 5.72 -3.79 5.38
N LEU A 127 6.76 -4.02 4.58
CA LEU A 127 6.96 -3.26 3.35
C LEU A 127 5.84 -3.52 2.33
N GLU A 128 5.45 -4.78 2.16
CA GLU A 128 4.31 -5.18 1.34
C GLU A 128 3.02 -4.52 1.82
N CYS A 129 2.78 -4.54 3.14
CA CYS A 129 1.63 -3.88 3.75
C CYS A 129 1.63 -2.37 3.48
N LEU A 130 2.76 -1.66 3.62
CA LEU A 130 2.84 -0.23 3.33
C LEU A 130 2.48 0.08 1.86
N TYR A 131 2.97 -0.71 0.91
CA TYR A 131 2.62 -0.52 -0.51
C TYR A 131 1.17 -0.87 -0.79
N TRP A 132 0.67 -1.98 -0.23
CA TRP A 132 -0.74 -2.36 -0.31
C TRP A 132 -1.65 -1.25 0.20
N ARG A 133 -1.39 -0.73 1.40
CA ARG A 133 -2.23 0.27 2.07
C ARG A 133 -2.30 1.58 1.29
N ARG A 134 -1.18 2.06 0.75
CA ARG A 134 -1.15 3.25 -0.14
C ARG A 134 -1.95 3.03 -1.41
N GLY A 135 -1.76 1.88 -2.06
CA GLY A 135 -2.48 1.52 -3.28
C GLY A 135 -3.98 1.35 -3.06
N ALA A 136 -4.36 0.62 -2.01
CA ALA A 136 -5.75 0.38 -1.63
C ALA A 136 -6.47 1.67 -1.21
N LEU A 137 -5.81 2.56 -0.49
CA LEU A 137 -6.37 3.88 -0.15
C LEU A 137 -6.73 4.68 -1.41
N LEU A 138 -5.81 4.73 -2.39
CA LEU A 138 -6.06 5.42 -3.66
C LEU A 138 -7.11 4.69 -4.50
N TYR A 139 -7.11 3.37 -4.51
CA TYR A 139 -8.17 2.59 -5.15
C TYR A 139 -9.55 2.95 -4.58
N MET A 140 -9.72 2.90 -3.24
CA MET A 140 -10.99 3.21 -2.59
C MET A 140 -11.44 4.65 -2.87
N TYR A 141 -10.51 5.61 -2.81
CA TYR A 141 -10.79 7.00 -3.15
C TYR A 141 -11.24 7.15 -4.61
N CYS A 142 -10.50 6.59 -5.56
CA CYS A 142 -10.85 6.61 -6.98
C CYS A 142 -12.16 5.87 -7.27
N HIS A 143 -12.43 4.76 -6.58
CA HIS A 143 -13.65 3.98 -6.71
C HIS A 143 -14.88 4.83 -6.35
N THR A 144 -14.82 5.54 -5.22
CA THR A 144 -15.89 6.46 -4.81
C THR A 144 -16.04 7.64 -5.77
N LEU A 145 -14.91 8.25 -6.19
CA LEU A 145 -14.94 9.38 -7.12
C LEU A 145 -15.43 8.99 -8.53
N HIS A 146 -15.13 7.79 -9.00
CA HIS A 146 -15.58 7.27 -10.30
C HIS A 146 -17.11 7.35 -10.45
N GLN A 147 -17.84 7.21 -9.34
CA GLN A 147 -19.30 7.31 -9.32
C GLN A 147 -19.79 8.76 -9.45
N ARG A 148 -18.95 9.76 -9.15
CA ARG A 148 -19.25 11.20 -9.20
C ARG A 148 -18.86 11.82 -10.55
N LYS A 149 -19.61 11.48 -11.61
CA LYS A 149 -19.33 11.92 -13.00
C LYS A 149 -19.09 13.43 -13.17
N GLN A 150 -19.78 14.28 -12.41
CA GLN A 150 -19.59 15.74 -12.49
C GLN A 150 -18.26 16.21 -11.92
N TRP A 151 -17.78 15.53 -10.87
CA TRP A 151 -16.50 15.85 -10.23
C TRP A 151 -15.33 15.51 -11.16
N ILE A 152 -15.36 14.32 -11.78
CA ILE A 152 -14.30 13.88 -12.70
C ILE A 152 -14.17 14.81 -13.90
N LYS A 153 -15.28 15.34 -14.42
CA LYS A 153 -15.26 16.33 -15.51
C LYS A 153 -14.46 17.59 -15.15
N LYS A 154 -14.41 17.97 -13.87
CA LYS A 154 -13.71 19.16 -13.38
C LYS A 154 -12.28 18.85 -12.92
N ASN A 155 -12.05 17.64 -12.40
CA ASN A 155 -10.81 17.25 -11.71
C ASN A 155 -10.15 16.03 -12.36
N LYS A 156 -10.24 15.94 -13.69
CA LYS A 156 -9.79 14.78 -14.45
C LYS A 156 -8.31 14.47 -14.24
N ASP A 157 -7.45 15.48 -14.30
CA ASP A 157 -6.00 15.30 -14.18
C ASP A 157 -5.65 14.76 -12.79
N THR A 158 -6.24 15.32 -11.75
CA THR A 158 -6.11 14.83 -10.37
C THR A 158 -6.58 13.38 -10.23
N PHE A 159 -7.70 13.02 -10.87
CA PHE A 159 -8.19 11.64 -10.87
C PHE A 159 -7.19 10.67 -11.51
N LEU A 160 -6.63 11.04 -12.67
CA LEU A 160 -5.64 10.22 -13.39
C LEU A 160 -4.31 10.13 -12.62
N GLU A 161 -3.86 11.21 -11.97
CA GLU A 161 -2.69 11.20 -11.10
C GLU A 161 -2.87 10.25 -9.91
N CYS A 162 -4.04 10.28 -9.25
CA CYS A 162 -4.36 9.34 -8.18
C CYS A 162 -4.37 7.88 -8.67
N ILE A 163 -4.92 7.62 -9.86
CA ILE A 163 -4.88 6.29 -10.47
C ILE A 163 -3.44 5.85 -10.72
N GLN A 164 -2.64 6.72 -11.34
CA GLN A 164 -1.27 6.42 -11.71
C GLN A 164 -0.43 6.04 -10.47
N GLU A 165 -0.53 6.83 -9.39
CA GLU A 165 0.16 6.51 -8.14
C GLU A 165 -0.38 5.24 -7.47
N GLY A 166 -1.70 5.04 -7.45
CA GLY A 166 -2.28 3.82 -6.89
C GLY A 166 -1.78 2.56 -7.60
N VAL A 167 -1.75 2.57 -8.94
CA VAL A 167 -1.19 1.47 -9.73
C VAL A 167 0.29 1.27 -9.43
N ARG A 168 1.10 2.33 -9.32
CA ARG A 168 2.52 2.21 -8.95
C ARG A 168 2.72 1.55 -7.59
N TYR A 169 1.96 1.94 -6.57
CA TYR A 169 2.06 1.32 -5.25
C TYR A 169 1.65 -0.14 -5.26
N LEU A 170 0.54 -0.48 -5.93
CA LEU A 170 0.07 -1.86 -6.06
C LEU A 170 1.05 -2.73 -6.86
N MET A 171 1.67 -2.20 -7.91
CA MET A 171 2.73 -2.89 -8.64
C MET A 171 3.97 -3.12 -7.77
N ARG A 172 4.37 -2.13 -6.95
CA ARG A 172 5.47 -2.31 -5.99
C ARG A 172 5.14 -3.37 -4.94
N MET A 173 3.90 -3.40 -4.44
CA MET A 173 3.42 -4.43 -3.52
C MET A 173 3.66 -5.84 -4.09
N LEU A 174 3.25 -6.09 -5.33
CA LEU A 174 3.44 -7.38 -6.02
C LEU A 174 4.92 -7.75 -6.25
N GLN A 175 5.84 -6.79 -6.14
CA GLN A 175 7.28 -6.97 -6.38
C GLN A 175 8.09 -7.13 -5.08
N VAL A 176 7.49 -6.92 -3.90
CA VAL A 176 8.22 -7.06 -2.62
C VAL A 176 8.71 -8.48 -2.41
N ARG A 177 7.91 -9.48 -2.79
CA ARG A 177 8.32 -10.89 -2.77
C ARG A 177 8.88 -11.29 -4.13
N ASN A 178 10.08 -11.86 -4.12
CA ASN A 178 10.63 -12.51 -5.31
C ASN A 178 9.83 -13.79 -5.62
N SER A 179 9.47 -14.00 -6.89
CA SER A 179 8.94 -15.29 -7.36
C SER A 179 9.85 -16.43 -6.95
N VAL A 180 9.27 -17.52 -6.45
CA VAL A 180 10.04 -18.69 -6.04
C VAL A 180 10.54 -19.40 -7.30
N LYS A 181 11.87 -19.43 -7.50
CA LYS A 181 12.47 -20.34 -8.47
C LYS A 181 12.33 -21.77 -7.93
N LEU A 182 11.41 -22.53 -8.51
CA LEU A 182 11.27 -23.95 -8.23
C LEU A 182 12.55 -24.66 -8.71
N ASN A 183 13.49 -24.93 -7.81
CA ASN A 183 14.64 -25.78 -8.12
C ASN A 183 14.16 -27.24 -8.25
N ASP A 184 14.75 -28.00 -9.17
CA ASP A 184 14.44 -29.42 -9.47
C ASP A 184 14.51 -30.39 -8.27
N GLY A 185 14.96 -29.93 -7.10
CA GLY A 185 15.09 -30.71 -5.86
C GLY A 185 14.05 -30.42 -4.77
N VAL A 186 13.13 -29.46 -4.94
CA VAL A 186 12.06 -29.18 -3.96
C VAL A 186 10.78 -29.87 -4.39
N VAL A 187 10.43 -30.97 -3.72
CA VAL A 187 9.16 -31.66 -3.93
C VAL A 187 8.05 -30.85 -3.25
N LEU A 188 7.40 -29.97 -4.00
CA LEU A 188 6.09 -29.45 -3.60
C LEU A 188 5.06 -30.53 -3.89
N HIS A 189 4.44 -31.06 -2.85
CA HIS A 189 3.41 -32.10 -2.98
C HIS A 189 2.15 -31.61 -3.70
N ASP A 190 1.97 -30.28 -3.78
CA ASP A 190 0.89 -29.64 -4.54
C ASP A 190 1.47 -28.78 -5.68
N SER A 191 1.30 -29.28 -6.91
CA SER A 191 1.71 -28.58 -8.13
C SER A 191 0.94 -27.27 -8.36
N ALA A 192 -0.28 -27.13 -7.81
CA ALA A 192 -1.08 -25.93 -7.97
C ALA A 192 -0.52 -24.79 -7.10
N THR A 193 -0.24 -25.05 -5.82
CA THR A 193 0.46 -24.10 -4.93
C THR A 193 1.84 -23.74 -5.48
N ALA A 194 2.60 -24.70 -6.01
CA ALA A 194 3.90 -24.45 -6.64
C ALA A 194 3.79 -23.44 -7.80
N GLY A 195 2.81 -23.64 -8.69
CA GLY A 195 2.55 -22.74 -9.82
C GLY A 195 2.22 -21.32 -9.36
N MET A 196 1.35 -21.17 -8.36
CA MET A 196 0.99 -19.84 -7.83
C MET A 196 2.19 -19.11 -7.24
N LEU A 197 3.05 -19.80 -6.49
CA LEU A 197 4.26 -19.20 -5.90
C LEU A 197 5.30 -18.81 -6.97
N SER A 198 5.41 -19.58 -8.06
CA SER A 198 6.24 -19.18 -9.20
C SER A 198 5.69 -17.96 -9.93
N GLU A 199 4.36 -17.86 -10.00
CA GLU A 199 3.66 -16.67 -10.49
C GLU A 199 3.67 -15.52 -9.47
N GLY A 200 4.28 -15.66 -8.29
CA GLY A 200 4.36 -14.59 -7.30
C GLY A 200 3.01 -14.24 -6.64
N ILE A 201 2.10 -15.22 -6.54
CA ILE A 201 0.84 -15.10 -5.81
C ILE A 201 1.01 -15.80 -4.46
N PHE A 202 1.06 -15.02 -3.38
CA PHE A 202 1.37 -15.52 -2.04
C PHE A 202 0.21 -15.42 -1.05
N SER A 203 -0.84 -14.66 -1.37
CA SER A 203 -2.00 -14.45 -0.50
C SER A 203 -3.21 -13.92 -1.28
N ASP A 204 -4.39 -13.96 -0.67
CA ASP A 204 -5.61 -13.34 -1.20
C ASP A 204 -5.43 -11.85 -1.50
N THR A 205 -4.59 -11.16 -0.71
CA THR A 205 -4.25 -9.74 -0.95
C THR A 205 -3.54 -9.55 -2.29
N HIS A 206 -2.75 -10.51 -2.77
CA HIS A 206 -2.13 -10.43 -4.10
C HIS A 206 -3.19 -10.50 -5.21
N LEU A 207 -4.19 -11.37 -5.06
CA LEU A 207 -5.29 -11.49 -6.03
C LEU A 207 -6.14 -10.23 -6.04
N LEU A 208 -6.47 -9.71 -4.85
CA LEU A 208 -7.20 -8.45 -4.72
C LEU A 208 -6.41 -7.27 -5.31
N THR A 209 -5.09 -7.25 -5.11
CA THR A 209 -4.16 -6.28 -5.74
C THR A 209 -4.24 -6.33 -7.26
N MET A 210 -4.23 -7.53 -7.84
CA MET A 210 -4.35 -7.68 -9.29
C MET A 210 -5.67 -7.12 -9.80
N MET A 211 -6.77 -7.38 -9.09
CA MET A 211 -8.08 -6.84 -9.47
C MET A 211 -8.11 -5.31 -9.39
N TYR A 212 -7.62 -4.73 -8.30
CA TYR A 212 -7.55 -3.27 -8.12
C TYR A 212 -6.72 -2.59 -9.20
N ILE A 213 -5.55 -3.15 -9.56
CA ILE A 213 -4.74 -2.65 -10.67
C ILE A 213 -5.56 -2.67 -11.97
N GLY A 214 -6.23 -3.77 -12.27
CA GLY A 214 -7.04 -3.92 -13.48
C GLY A 214 -8.17 -2.89 -13.58
N GLU A 215 -8.92 -2.67 -12.50
CA GLU A 215 -10.00 -1.68 -12.46
C GLU A 215 -9.48 -0.25 -12.60
N MET A 216 -8.39 0.09 -11.91
CA MET A 216 -7.77 1.41 -12.02
C MET A 216 -7.24 1.67 -13.44
N CYS A 217 -6.59 0.68 -14.07
CA CYS A 217 -6.15 0.78 -15.46
C CYS A 217 -7.33 0.97 -16.43
N PHE A 218 -8.43 0.26 -16.20
CA PHE A 218 -9.66 0.44 -16.97
C PHE A 218 -10.23 1.85 -16.83
N TRP A 219 -10.30 2.38 -15.61
CA TRP A 219 -10.76 3.75 -15.38
C TRP A 219 -9.84 4.76 -16.07
N ALA A 220 -8.52 4.59 -15.99
CA ALA A 220 -7.58 5.45 -16.69
C ALA A 220 -7.86 5.48 -18.20
N VAL A 221 -7.87 4.32 -18.87
CA VAL A 221 -8.12 4.22 -20.32
C VAL A 221 -9.45 4.88 -20.70
N LYS A 222 -10.52 4.59 -19.95
CA LYS A 222 -11.85 5.16 -20.18
C LYS A 222 -11.85 6.69 -20.14
N TYR A 223 -11.09 7.31 -19.24
CA TYR A 223 -11.04 8.76 -19.13
C TYR A 223 -9.97 9.37 -20.04
N GLU A 224 -8.85 8.72 -20.29
CA GLU A 224 -7.84 9.15 -21.27
C GLU A 224 -8.44 9.27 -22.67
N ASP A 225 -9.18 8.25 -23.14
CA ASP A 225 -9.85 8.25 -24.44
C ASP A 225 -10.92 9.35 -24.57
N CYS A 226 -11.48 9.82 -23.45
CA CYS A 226 -12.40 10.96 -23.43
C CYS A 226 -11.69 12.33 -23.58
N ALA A 227 -10.35 12.42 -23.52
CA ALA A 227 -9.59 13.61 -23.89
C ALA A 227 -9.24 13.56 -25.38
N SER A 228 -10.20 13.96 -26.21
CA SER A 228 -9.87 14.39 -27.56
C SER A 228 -9.07 15.70 -27.51
N GLY A 229 -7.74 15.60 -27.51
CA GLY A 229 -6.85 16.71 -27.87
C GLY A 229 -5.67 16.93 -26.92
N THR A 230 -4.47 16.76 -27.49
CA THR A 230 -3.20 17.41 -27.11
C THR A 230 -2.68 17.16 -25.70
N SER A 231 -1.87 16.11 -25.55
CA SER A 231 -0.63 16.21 -24.78
C SER A 231 0.35 15.16 -25.30
N ASP A 232 1.59 15.58 -25.57
CA ASP A 232 2.69 14.64 -25.82
C ASP A 232 2.80 13.67 -24.64
N PRO A 233 3.11 12.39 -24.88
CA PRO A 233 3.25 11.43 -23.79
C PRO A 233 4.38 11.90 -22.86
N LYS A 234 4.01 12.23 -21.62
CA LYS A 234 4.98 12.40 -20.53
C LYS A 234 5.70 11.06 -20.37
N GLU A 235 7.03 11.08 -20.38
CA GLU A 235 7.91 9.89 -20.30
C GLU A 235 7.63 8.98 -19.10
N ASP A 236 6.99 9.51 -18.05
CA ASP A 236 6.60 8.78 -16.83
C ASP A 236 5.18 8.16 -16.87
N CYS A 237 4.43 8.28 -17.98
CA CYS A 237 3.05 7.78 -18.03
C CYS A 237 3.00 6.25 -18.13
N LEU A 238 2.20 5.63 -17.26
CA LEU A 238 2.01 4.18 -17.26
C LEU A 238 1.26 3.73 -18.52
N GLN A 239 1.68 2.60 -19.08
CA GLN A 239 0.95 1.93 -20.17
C GLN A 239 -0.25 1.17 -19.58
N PHE A 240 -1.31 1.90 -19.19
CA PHE A 240 -2.46 1.32 -18.46
C PHE A 240 -3.11 0.15 -19.19
N ARG A 241 -3.24 0.22 -20.52
CA ARG A 241 -3.82 -0.87 -21.32
C ARG A 241 -3.01 -2.16 -21.21
N ASP A 242 -1.69 -2.08 -21.34
CA ASP A 242 -0.79 -3.23 -21.26
C ASP A 242 -0.74 -3.79 -19.83
N ILE A 243 -0.56 -2.92 -18.83
CA ILE A 243 -0.50 -3.30 -17.41
C ILE A 243 -1.80 -3.97 -16.99
N GLY A 244 -2.94 -3.35 -17.26
CA GLY A 244 -4.26 -3.88 -16.91
C GLY A 244 -4.52 -5.23 -17.59
N THR A 245 -4.17 -5.35 -18.88
CA THR A 245 -4.33 -6.62 -19.63
C THR A 245 -3.46 -7.73 -19.07
N GLN A 246 -2.19 -7.45 -18.80
CA GLN A 246 -1.24 -8.44 -18.26
C GLN A 246 -1.69 -8.93 -16.89
N ILE A 247 -2.03 -8.00 -15.99
CA ILE A 247 -2.40 -8.31 -14.61
C ILE A 247 -3.75 -9.05 -14.53
N LEU A 248 -4.77 -8.62 -15.29
CA LEU A 248 -6.07 -9.29 -15.26
C LEU A 248 -6.04 -10.68 -15.89
N ASN A 249 -5.25 -10.89 -16.96
CA ASN A 249 -5.05 -12.24 -17.49
C ASN A 249 -4.45 -13.18 -16.44
N LYS A 250 -3.48 -12.69 -15.67
CA LYS A 250 -2.86 -13.44 -14.57
C LYS A 250 -3.87 -13.76 -13.46
N TYR A 251 -4.68 -12.78 -13.06
CA TYR A 251 -5.76 -12.96 -12.08
C TYR A 251 -6.76 -14.03 -12.55
N VAL A 252 -7.29 -13.91 -13.78
CA VAL A 252 -8.26 -14.87 -14.33
C VAL A 252 -7.64 -16.27 -14.41
N HIS A 253 -6.39 -16.38 -14.86
CA HIS A 253 -5.70 -17.67 -14.92
C HIS A 253 -5.56 -18.33 -13.53
N ALA A 254 -5.22 -17.55 -12.50
CA ALA A 254 -5.11 -18.05 -11.13
C ALA A 254 -6.48 -18.48 -10.57
N CYS A 255 -7.51 -17.65 -10.73
CA CYS A 255 -8.85 -17.86 -10.18
C CYS A 255 -9.62 -19.00 -10.87
N GLU A 256 -9.46 -19.19 -12.18
CA GLU A 256 -10.14 -20.26 -12.92
C GLU A 256 -9.33 -21.55 -13.03
N GLY A 257 -8.05 -21.50 -12.68
CA GLY A 257 -7.17 -22.65 -12.61
C GLY A 257 -6.96 -23.10 -11.16
N PRO A 258 -5.78 -22.86 -10.55
CA PRO A 258 -5.43 -23.34 -9.21
C PRO A 258 -6.45 -23.04 -8.11
N LEU A 259 -7.19 -21.93 -8.20
CA LEU A 259 -8.12 -21.47 -7.17
C LEU A 259 -9.59 -21.66 -7.55
N GLN A 260 -9.88 -22.50 -8.56
CA GLN A 260 -11.25 -22.73 -9.00
C GLN A 260 -12.11 -23.22 -7.84
N GLY A 261 -13.26 -22.57 -7.62
CA GLY A 261 -14.19 -22.91 -6.55
C GLY A 261 -13.87 -22.30 -5.18
N GLN A 262 -12.81 -21.49 -5.06
CA GLN A 262 -12.42 -20.81 -3.81
C GLN A 262 -13.13 -19.45 -3.60
N GLY A 263 -14.24 -19.21 -4.31
CA GLY A 263 -15.07 -18.00 -4.12
C GLY A 263 -14.62 -16.74 -4.88
N TRP A 264 -13.57 -16.82 -5.68
CA TRP A 264 -13.13 -15.71 -6.54
C TRP A 264 -14.03 -15.54 -7.77
N ASN A 265 -14.45 -14.31 -8.07
CA ASN A 265 -15.24 -13.96 -9.25
C ASN A 265 -14.33 -13.37 -10.35
N THR A 266 -14.47 -13.87 -11.58
CA THR A 266 -13.70 -13.44 -12.76
C THR A 266 -14.53 -12.71 -13.81
N GLU A 267 -15.85 -12.54 -13.61
CA GLU A 267 -16.77 -11.91 -14.56
C GLU A 267 -16.35 -10.46 -14.84
N ASN A 268 -16.20 -9.64 -13.80
CA ASN A 268 -15.78 -8.24 -13.94
C ASN A 268 -14.38 -8.13 -14.60
N ALA A 269 -13.43 -8.99 -14.20
CA ALA A 269 -12.10 -9.02 -14.81
C ALA A 269 -12.15 -9.32 -16.32
N LYS A 270 -13.00 -10.27 -16.74
CA LYS A 270 -13.21 -10.62 -18.14
C LYS A 270 -13.91 -9.51 -18.93
N GLU A 271 -14.88 -8.84 -18.33
CA GLU A 271 -15.54 -7.67 -18.93
C GLU A 271 -14.53 -6.56 -19.19
N ILE A 272 -13.69 -6.23 -18.20
CA ILE A 272 -12.63 -5.23 -18.35
C ILE A 272 -11.63 -5.64 -19.45
N LEU A 273 -11.19 -6.91 -19.46
CA LEU A 273 -10.27 -7.43 -20.47
C LEU A 273 -10.82 -7.26 -21.89
N SER A 274 -12.13 -7.42 -22.08
CA SER A 274 -12.76 -7.23 -23.41
C SER A 274 -12.66 -5.80 -23.95
N ILE A 275 -12.39 -4.82 -23.07
CA ILE A 275 -12.25 -3.40 -23.41
C ILE A 275 -10.76 -3.03 -23.56
N LEU A 276 -9.88 -3.66 -22.78
CA LEU A 276 -8.43 -3.42 -22.78
C LEU A 276 -7.69 -4.18 -23.88
N GLN A 277 -8.27 -5.23 -24.46
CA GLN A 277 -7.77 -5.91 -25.67
C GLN A 277 -8.23 -5.20 -26.95
#